data_AF-A0A0F2JCI3-F1
#
_entry.id   AF-A0A0F2JCI3-F1
#
_cell.length_a   1.000
_cell.length_b   1.000
_cell.length_c   1.000
_cell.angle_alpha   90.00
_cell.angle_beta   90.00
_cell.angle_gamma   90.00
#
_symmetry.space_group_name_H-M   'P 1'
#
loop_
_entity.id
_entity.type
_entity.pdbx_description
1 polymer ?
#
loop_
_entity_poly.entity_id
_entity_poly.type
_entity_poly.pdbx_seq_one_letter_code
_entity_poly.pdbx_strand_id
1 'polypeptide(L)'
;MNSIQGSFALVFVFVLISLGLFLLLKLNPFAVEKNTLKQRRLYLSRTKLKISERVILRFTTLFRQTRYTLKKFILMVAAAFVSGFLAGVLLFNNAGLAAVTAVCLIPAPYFYLTVKSSRAAREEIEGLENTMSIITNAYAGCDDIIKAVETYVEEKNRYTPVELRKPTPFDEFISEIKLINPNIEHGLYRLSAKIKNRYFAEWIKMLILCYHDRRLKFALFPVIKSMNDAKAMQIESDSMMGRVWRDYLMTVGMMFSIIPLMRFSNAEWFAILTGTTLGKLLIVVMLVTALATSFFVMKMTRPANR
;
A
#
# COMPACT_ATOMS: atom_id res chain seq x y z
N MET A 1 11.95 6.28 -43.64
CA MET A 1 10.57 6.61 -43.18
C MET A 1 9.68 5.39 -42.93
N ASN A 2 9.81 4.28 -43.66
CA ASN A 2 8.90 3.11 -43.54
C ASN A 2 9.02 2.30 -42.24
N SER A 3 10.20 2.23 -41.60
CA SER A 3 10.37 1.46 -40.35
C SER A 3 9.63 2.08 -39.15
N ILE A 4 9.53 3.42 -39.10
CA ILE A 4 8.90 4.14 -37.97
C ILE A 4 7.37 4.03 -38.06
N GLN A 5 6.79 4.16 -39.26
CA GLN A 5 5.35 3.93 -39.48
C GLN A 5 4.94 2.48 -39.18
N GLY A 6 5.78 1.49 -39.52
CA GLY A 6 5.53 0.09 -39.18
C GLY A 6 5.51 -0.17 -37.67
N SER A 7 6.43 0.44 -36.92
CA SER A 7 6.45 0.35 -35.44
C SER A 7 5.22 1.01 -34.80
N PHE A 8 4.75 2.15 -35.31
CA PHE A 8 3.52 2.79 -34.82
C PHE A 8 2.25 1.97 -35.16
N ALA A 9 2.18 1.36 -36.34
CA ALA A 9 1.09 0.47 -36.71
C ALA A 9 1.04 -0.78 -35.81
N LEU A 10 2.19 -1.37 -35.48
CA LEU A 10 2.28 -2.52 -34.55
C LEU A 10 1.89 -2.14 -33.12
N VAL A 11 2.26 -0.95 -32.65
CA VAL A 11 1.77 -0.43 -31.34
C VAL A 11 0.26 -0.22 -31.37
N PHE A 12 -0.28 0.35 -32.44
CA PHE A 12 -1.72 0.57 -32.56
C PHE A 12 -2.50 -0.75 -32.59
N VAL A 13 -2.01 -1.74 -33.35
CA VAL A 13 -2.57 -3.10 -33.41
C VAL A 13 -2.47 -3.80 -32.06
N PHE A 14 -1.34 -3.69 -31.35
CA PHE A 14 -1.18 -4.29 -30.02
C PHE A 14 -2.08 -3.62 -28.96
N VAL A 15 -2.23 -2.30 -29.03
CA VAL A 15 -3.18 -1.56 -28.17
C VAL A 15 -4.61 -2.00 -28.50
N LEU A 16 -4.99 -2.11 -29.77
CA LEU A 16 -6.29 -2.63 -30.19
C LEU A 16 -6.54 -4.07 -29.78
N ILE A 17 -5.53 -4.94 -29.85
CA ILE A 17 -5.62 -6.33 -29.38
C ILE A 17 -5.71 -6.37 -27.86
N SER A 18 -4.93 -5.56 -27.13
CA SER A 18 -5.02 -5.48 -25.66
C SER A 18 -6.37 -4.90 -25.21
N LEU A 19 -6.88 -3.88 -25.90
CA LEU A 19 -8.18 -3.25 -25.63
C LEU A 19 -9.31 -4.20 -26.02
N GLY A 20 -9.16 -4.93 -27.12
CA GLY A 20 -10.03 -6.00 -27.58
C GLY A 20 -10.06 -7.16 -26.60
N LEU A 21 -8.91 -7.66 -26.13
CA LEU A 21 -8.82 -8.69 -25.10
C LEU A 21 -9.48 -8.22 -23.79
N PHE A 22 -9.34 -6.93 -23.46
CA PHE A 22 -9.98 -6.31 -22.30
C PHE A 22 -11.50 -6.13 -22.43
N LEU A 23 -12.01 -5.88 -23.64
CA LEU A 23 -13.45 -5.78 -23.95
C LEU A 23 -14.11 -7.17 -24.09
N LEU A 24 -13.38 -8.13 -24.68
CA LEU A 24 -13.83 -9.49 -24.99
C LEU A 24 -13.74 -10.39 -23.76
N LEU A 25 -12.72 -10.20 -22.90
CA LEU A 25 -12.86 -10.50 -21.48
C LEU A 25 -13.80 -9.46 -20.87
N LYS A 26 -15.12 -9.62 -21.10
CA LYS A 26 -16.12 -9.41 -20.05
C LYS A 26 -15.76 -10.37 -18.91
N LEU A 27 -14.64 -10.12 -18.23
CA LEU A 27 -14.26 -10.73 -16.97
C LEU A 27 -15.36 -10.30 -16.03
N ASN A 28 -16.38 -11.15 -15.94
CA ASN A 28 -17.39 -11.10 -14.93
C ASN A 28 -16.67 -11.64 -13.68
N PRO A 29 -16.00 -10.80 -12.86
CA PRO A 29 -15.12 -11.27 -11.80
C PRO A 29 -15.93 -11.68 -10.56
N PHE A 30 -17.25 -11.79 -10.72
CA PHE A 30 -18.24 -12.00 -9.68
C PHE A 30 -18.70 -13.45 -9.53
N ALA A 31 -18.07 -14.41 -10.23
CA ALA A 31 -18.23 -15.83 -9.89
C ALA A 31 -17.28 -16.31 -8.78
N VAL A 32 -16.58 -15.41 -8.07
CA VAL A 32 -16.01 -15.77 -6.77
C VAL A 32 -17.12 -15.58 -5.74
N GLU A 33 -17.91 -16.62 -5.58
CA GLU A 33 -18.89 -16.81 -4.53
C GLU A 33 -18.28 -16.33 -3.19
N LYS A 34 -18.78 -15.21 -2.66
CA LYS A 34 -18.39 -14.65 -1.35
C LYS A 34 -18.92 -15.58 -0.26
N ASN A 35 -18.26 -16.70 -0.07
CA ASN A 35 -18.59 -17.67 0.96
C ASN A 35 -18.03 -17.15 2.30
N THR A 36 -18.79 -16.27 2.96
CA THR A 36 -18.48 -15.63 4.25
C THR A 36 -18.10 -16.63 5.35
N LEU A 37 -18.62 -17.86 5.25
CA LEU A 37 -18.32 -18.98 6.15
C LEU A 37 -16.94 -19.62 5.94
N LYS A 38 -16.40 -19.61 4.71
CA LYS A 38 -15.00 -20.01 4.45
C LYS A 38 -14.03 -18.95 4.97
N GLN A 39 -14.38 -17.67 4.83
CA GLN A 39 -13.56 -16.55 5.30
C GLN A 39 -13.42 -16.51 6.84
N ARG A 40 -14.47 -16.89 7.58
CA ARG A 40 -14.40 -17.11 9.04
C ARG A 40 -13.55 -18.32 9.43
N ARG A 41 -13.62 -19.43 8.69
CA ARG A 41 -12.76 -20.60 8.91
C ARG A 41 -11.27 -20.31 8.64
N LEU A 42 -10.96 -19.44 7.68
CA LEU A 42 -9.60 -19.01 7.35
C LEU A 42 -8.93 -18.15 8.43
N TYR A 43 -9.70 -17.41 9.23
CA TYR A 43 -9.19 -16.63 10.36
C TYR A 43 -8.94 -17.49 11.61
N LEU A 44 -9.72 -18.56 11.80
CA LEU A 44 -9.66 -19.44 12.97
C LEU A 44 -8.78 -20.69 12.77
N SER A 45 -8.66 -21.20 11.54
CA SER A 45 -7.90 -22.42 11.26
C SER A 45 -6.46 -22.10 10.89
N ARG A 46 -5.54 -22.38 11.80
CA ARG A 46 -4.07 -22.31 11.65
C ARG A 46 -3.53 -23.42 10.72
N THR A 47 -4.25 -23.75 9.64
CA THR A 47 -3.90 -24.83 8.72
C THR A 47 -3.24 -24.24 7.47
N LYS A 48 -2.17 -24.87 6.99
CA LYS A 48 -1.30 -24.41 5.90
C LYS A 48 -2.11 -24.01 4.64
N LEU A 49 -2.36 -22.71 4.49
CA LEU A 49 -2.99 -22.09 3.31
C LEU A 49 -2.28 -22.50 2.01
N LYS A 50 -3.06 -22.89 0.99
CA LYS A 50 -2.53 -23.06 -0.38
C LYS A 50 -2.02 -21.71 -0.89
N ILE A 51 -0.98 -21.72 -1.73
CA ILE A 51 -0.31 -20.51 -2.24
C ILE A 51 -1.32 -19.57 -2.92
N SER A 52 -2.28 -20.12 -3.68
CA SER A 52 -3.36 -19.36 -4.32
C SER A 52 -4.26 -18.61 -3.33
N GLU A 53 -4.66 -19.25 -2.23
CA GLU A 53 -5.53 -18.64 -1.21
C GLU A 53 -4.81 -17.53 -0.47
N ARG A 54 -3.50 -17.68 -0.21
CA ARG A 54 -2.67 -16.64 0.38
C ARG A 54 -2.53 -15.43 -0.53
N VAL A 55 -2.44 -15.65 -1.85
CA VAL A 55 -2.36 -14.58 -2.85
C VAL A 55 -3.69 -13.84 -2.93
N ILE A 56 -4.81 -14.55 -3.02
CA ILE A 56 -6.16 -13.94 -3.03
C ILE A 56 -6.40 -13.15 -1.74
N LEU A 57 -6.07 -13.71 -0.58
CA LEU A 57 -6.20 -13.01 0.70
C LEU A 57 -5.37 -11.72 0.71
N ARG A 58 -4.09 -11.77 0.28
CA ARG A 58 -3.24 -10.57 0.17
C ARG A 58 -3.86 -9.53 -0.75
N PHE A 59 -4.34 -9.92 -1.92
CA PHE A 59 -5.00 -9.00 -2.84
C PHE A 59 -6.26 -8.39 -2.23
N THR A 60 -7.13 -9.19 -1.61
CA THR A 60 -8.33 -8.68 -0.94
C THR A 60 -8.04 -7.75 0.24
N THR A 61 -6.99 -8.02 1.03
CA THR A 61 -6.57 -7.14 2.12
C THR A 61 -5.99 -5.84 1.58
N LEU A 62 -5.18 -5.90 0.53
CA LEU A 62 -4.61 -4.73 -0.14
C LEU A 62 -5.72 -3.83 -0.72
N PHE A 63 -6.70 -4.41 -1.41
CA PHE A 63 -7.83 -3.63 -1.93
C PHE A 63 -8.69 -3.00 -0.84
N ARG A 64 -8.86 -3.68 0.30
CA ARG A 64 -9.59 -3.15 1.46
C ARG A 64 -8.85 -1.99 2.11
N GLN A 65 -7.53 -2.10 2.31
CA GLN A 65 -6.70 -1.07 2.93
C GLN A 65 -6.51 0.16 2.03
N THR A 66 -6.38 -0.04 0.71
CA THR A 66 -6.12 1.06 -0.23
C THR A 66 -7.41 1.67 -0.82
N ARG A 67 -8.60 1.17 -0.45
CA ARG A 67 -9.91 1.54 -1.02
C ARG A 67 -9.96 1.48 -2.56
N TYR A 68 -9.12 0.63 -3.17
CA TYR A 68 -9.05 0.50 -4.62
C TYR A 68 -10.01 -0.60 -5.10
N THR A 69 -10.85 -0.28 -6.08
CA THR A 69 -11.70 -1.26 -6.76
C THR A 69 -10.85 -2.14 -7.68
N LEU A 70 -11.18 -3.43 -7.80
CA LEU A 70 -10.54 -4.36 -8.76
C LEU A 70 -10.49 -3.79 -10.18
N LYS A 71 -11.51 -3.03 -10.61
CA LYS A 71 -11.53 -2.30 -11.89
C LYS A 71 -10.33 -1.37 -12.06
N LYS A 72 -9.98 -0.61 -11.02
CA LYS A 72 -8.83 0.31 -11.05
C LYS A 72 -7.51 -0.46 -11.07
N PHE A 73 -7.43 -1.61 -10.39
CA PHE A 73 -6.25 -2.47 -10.43
C PHE A 73 -6.02 -3.09 -11.81
N ILE A 74 -7.06 -3.66 -12.38
CA ILE A 74 -7.03 -4.23 -13.73
C ILE A 74 -6.68 -3.14 -14.76
N LEU A 75 -7.21 -1.92 -14.59
CA LEU A 75 -6.83 -0.77 -15.43
C LEU A 75 -5.36 -0.37 -15.24
N MET A 76 -4.81 -0.41 -14.01
CA MET A 76 -3.37 -0.18 -13.79
C MET A 76 -2.50 -1.28 -14.39
N VAL A 77 -2.93 -2.54 -14.37
CA VAL A 77 -2.23 -3.66 -15.03
C VAL A 77 -2.26 -3.51 -16.54
N ALA A 78 -3.40 -3.17 -17.11
CA ALA A 78 -3.52 -2.88 -18.54
C ALA A 78 -2.65 -1.67 -18.94
N ALA A 79 -2.68 -0.59 -18.15
CA ALA A 79 -1.84 0.58 -18.38
C ALA A 79 -0.35 0.25 -18.29
N ALA A 80 0.08 -0.57 -17.33
CA ALA A 80 1.46 -1.04 -17.21
C ALA A 80 1.86 -1.95 -18.38
N PHE A 81 0.95 -2.79 -18.87
CA PHE A 81 1.22 -3.65 -20.02
C PHE A 81 1.39 -2.83 -21.31
N VAL A 82 0.50 -1.86 -21.55
CA VAL A 82 0.58 -0.95 -22.70
C VAL A 82 1.83 -0.07 -22.61
N SER A 83 2.14 0.50 -21.44
CA SER A 83 3.33 1.33 -21.27
C SER A 83 4.62 0.52 -21.40
N GLY A 84 4.64 -0.73 -20.91
CA GLY A 84 5.77 -1.64 -21.07
C GLY A 84 6.01 -2.05 -22.52
N PHE A 85 4.95 -2.24 -23.31
CA PHE A 85 5.05 -2.49 -24.74
C PHE A 85 5.56 -1.27 -25.50
N LEU A 86 5.01 -0.09 -25.22
CA LEU A 86 5.44 1.17 -25.83
C LEU A 86 6.91 1.47 -25.54
N ALA A 87 7.34 1.31 -24.28
CA ALA A 87 8.72 1.45 -23.88
C ALA A 87 9.63 0.45 -24.62
N GLY A 88 9.21 -0.81 -24.75
CA GLY A 88 9.96 -1.82 -25.48
C GLY A 88 10.11 -1.53 -26.97
N VAL A 89 9.07 -1.01 -27.62
CA VAL A 89 9.14 -0.58 -29.03
C VAL A 89 10.12 0.59 -29.19
N LEU A 90 10.08 1.57 -28.28
CA LEU A 90 10.99 2.71 -28.32
C LEU A 90 12.45 2.31 -28.12
N LEU A 91 12.71 1.39 -27.19
CA LEU A 91 14.06 0.94 -26.84
C LEU A 91 14.67 -0.01 -27.88
N PHE A 92 13.88 -0.99 -28.36
CA PHE A 92 14.42 -2.12 -29.13
C PHE A 92 14.03 -2.11 -30.61
N ASN A 93 13.07 -1.28 -31.04
CA ASN A 93 12.50 -1.26 -32.39
C ASN A 93 12.12 -2.65 -32.93
N ASN A 94 11.75 -3.58 -32.03
CA ASN A 94 11.43 -4.96 -32.33
C ASN A 94 10.20 -5.39 -31.50
N ALA A 95 9.16 -5.87 -32.19
CA ALA A 95 7.89 -6.25 -31.57
C ALA A 95 8.03 -7.45 -30.60
N GLY A 96 8.93 -8.39 -30.88
CA GLY A 96 9.15 -9.56 -30.01
C GLY A 96 9.75 -9.15 -28.66
N LEU A 97 10.75 -8.28 -28.68
CA LEU A 97 11.37 -7.75 -27.45
C LEU A 97 10.40 -6.83 -26.70
N ALA A 98 9.57 -6.06 -27.42
CA ALA A 98 8.53 -5.23 -26.82
C ALA A 98 7.43 -6.05 -26.10
N ALA A 99 7.10 -7.23 -26.61
CA ALA A 99 6.18 -8.14 -25.90
C ALA A 99 6.81 -8.64 -24.59
N VAL A 100 8.11 -8.97 -24.59
CA VAL A 100 8.82 -9.44 -23.38
C VAL A 100 8.91 -8.33 -22.33
N THR A 101 9.17 -7.08 -22.71
CA THR A 101 9.16 -5.94 -21.77
C THR A 101 7.78 -5.70 -21.18
N ALA A 102 6.72 -5.83 -21.98
CA ALA A 102 5.34 -5.69 -21.51
C ALA A 102 5.01 -6.73 -20.43
N VAL A 103 5.42 -7.99 -20.63
CA VAL A 103 5.23 -9.07 -19.65
C VAL A 103 6.02 -8.81 -18.36
N CYS A 104 7.26 -8.31 -18.47
CA CYS A 104 8.08 -7.99 -17.31
C CYS A 104 7.50 -6.85 -16.45
N LEU A 105 6.69 -5.95 -17.02
CA LEU A 105 6.11 -4.82 -16.30
C LEU A 105 4.76 -5.12 -15.63
N ILE A 106 4.16 -6.29 -15.89
CA ILE A 106 2.90 -6.74 -15.28
C ILE A 106 2.92 -6.70 -13.73
N PRO A 107 4.01 -7.07 -13.03
CA PRO A 107 4.05 -7.02 -11.56
C PRO A 107 4.13 -5.59 -10.96
N ALA A 108 4.40 -4.55 -11.76
CA ALA A 108 4.62 -3.20 -11.24
C ALA A 108 3.42 -2.60 -10.45
N PRO A 109 2.15 -2.75 -10.89
CA PRO A 109 0.99 -2.28 -10.13
C PRO A 109 0.82 -2.97 -8.78
N TYR A 110 1.24 -4.23 -8.66
CA TYR A 110 1.23 -4.95 -7.38
C TYR A 110 2.22 -4.31 -6.39
N PHE A 111 3.41 -3.93 -6.87
CA PHE A 111 4.39 -3.20 -6.08
C PHE A 111 3.86 -1.85 -5.61
N TYR A 112 3.24 -1.08 -6.52
CA TYR A 112 2.63 0.22 -6.19
C TYR A 112 1.54 0.10 -5.11
N LEU A 113 0.64 -0.87 -5.24
CA LEU A 113 -0.42 -1.09 -4.24
C LEU A 113 0.12 -1.50 -2.88
N THR A 114 1.17 -2.33 -2.85
CA THR A 114 1.80 -2.75 -1.59
C THR A 114 2.35 -1.55 -0.84
N VAL A 115 3.11 -0.67 -1.53
CA VAL A 115 3.66 0.55 -0.92
C VAL A 115 2.54 1.49 -0.45
N LYS A 116 1.49 1.67 -1.25
CA LYS A 116 0.37 2.56 -0.91
C LYS A 116 -0.45 2.05 0.27
N SER A 117 -0.67 0.74 0.37
CA SER A 117 -1.36 0.13 1.52
C SER A 117 -0.62 0.37 2.83
N SER A 118 0.72 0.30 2.81
CA SER A 118 1.54 0.60 3.98
C SER A 118 1.44 2.07 4.38
N ARG A 119 1.36 3.01 3.44
CA ARG A 119 1.16 4.44 3.74
C ARG A 119 -0.20 4.71 4.41
N ALA A 120 -1.27 4.13 3.88
CA ALA A 120 -2.61 4.30 4.46
C ALA A 120 -2.69 3.75 5.90
N ALA A 121 -2.06 2.60 6.16
CA ALA A 121 -1.97 2.06 7.51
C ALA A 121 -1.18 2.97 8.47
N ARG A 122 -0.18 3.72 7.97
CA ARG A 122 0.57 4.69 8.79
C ARG A 122 -0.25 5.91 9.15
N GLU A 123 -1.02 6.45 8.21
CA GLU A 123 -1.88 7.62 8.46
C GLU A 123 -2.90 7.33 9.57
N GLU A 124 -3.45 6.11 9.62
CA GLU A 124 -4.34 5.67 10.70
C GLU A 124 -3.62 5.57 12.06
N ILE A 125 -2.39 5.06 12.08
CA ILE A 125 -1.56 4.95 13.30
C ILE A 125 -1.09 6.33 13.79
N GLU A 126 -0.69 7.21 12.88
CA GLU A 126 -0.24 8.57 13.16
C GLU A 126 -1.37 9.44 13.71
N GLY A 127 -2.56 9.38 13.08
CA GLY A 127 -3.73 10.08 13.60
C GLY A 127 -4.10 9.63 15.02
N LEU A 128 -3.90 8.34 15.32
CA LEU A 128 -4.22 7.77 16.62
C LEU A 128 -3.21 8.16 17.71
N GLU A 129 -1.91 8.12 17.41
CA GLU A 129 -0.86 8.56 18.34
C GLU A 129 -1.01 10.03 18.71
N ASN A 130 -1.20 10.90 17.70
CA ASN A 130 -1.48 12.31 17.92
C ASN A 130 -2.72 12.52 18.79
N THR A 131 -3.80 11.78 18.50
CA THR A 131 -5.03 11.86 19.30
C THR A 131 -4.80 11.46 20.76
N MET A 132 -4.08 10.37 21.02
CA MET A 132 -3.75 9.96 22.39
C MET A 132 -2.86 10.98 23.10
N SER A 133 -1.91 11.59 22.40
CA SER A 133 -1.05 12.64 22.93
C SER A 133 -1.86 13.87 23.35
N ILE A 134 -2.75 14.37 22.47
CA ILE A 134 -3.62 15.52 22.78
C ILE A 134 -4.50 15.23 24.01
N ILE A 135 -5.17 14.07 24.03
CA ILE A 135 -6.05 13.69 25.15
C ILE A 135 -5.25 13.53 26.45
N THR A 136 -4.06 12.93 26.39
CA THR A 136 -3.22 12.71 27.58
C THR A 136 -2.70 14.03 28.15
N ASN A 137 -2.30 14.96 27.29
CA ASN A 137 -1.90 16.30 27.71
C ASN A 137 -3.07 17.08 28.34
N ALA A 138 -4.25 17.02 27.72
CA ALA A 138 -5.45 17.65 28.28
C ALA A 138 -5.81 17.02 29.64
N TYR A 139 -5.76 15.69 29.75
CA TYR A 139 -6.04 14.96 30.99
C TYR A 139 -5.04 15.30 32.11
N ALA A 140 -3.75 15.41 31.78
CA ALA A 140 -2.72 15.76 32.75
C ALA A 140 -2.98 17.12 33.42
N GLY A 141 -3.58 18.07 32.69
CA GLY A 141 -3.92 19.41 33.17
C GLY A 141 -5.29 19.55 33.84
N CYS A 142 -6.28 18.73 33.48
CA CYS A 142 -7.65 18.86 34.01
C CYS A 142 -8.08 17.77 35.00
N ASP A 143 -7.33 16.68 35.15
CA ASP A 143 -7.61 15.51 36.01
C ASP A 143 -8.97 14.81 35.76
N ASP A 144 -9.65 15.17 34.67
CA ASP A 144 -10.94 14.62 34.25
C ASP A 144 -10.86 14.12 32.80
N ILE A 145 -10.98 12.80 32.63
CA ILE A 145 -10.86 12.15 31.33
C ILE A 145 -12.00 12.51 30.38
N ILE A 146 -13.22 12.73 30.89
CA ILE A 146 -14.35 13.11 30.04
C ILE A 146 -14.11 14.50 29.48
N LYS A 147 -13.72 15.44 30.35
CA LYS A 147 -13.44 16.82 29.93
C LYS A 147 -12.26 16.87 28.94
N ALA A 148 -11.23 16.05 29.15
CA ALA A 148 -10.09 15.96 28.24
C ALA A 148 -10.49 15.47 26.84
N VAL A 149 -11.30 14.40 26.75
CA VAL A 149 -11.77 13.85 25.47
C VAL A 149 -12.78 14.79 24.80
N GLU A 150 -13.63 15.47 25.58
CA GLU A 150 -14.55 16.49 25.09
C GLU A 150 -13.79 17.66 24.45
N THR A 151 -12.77 18.18 25.13
CA THR A 151 -11.94 19.27 24.60
C THR A 151 -11.31 18.88 23.26
N TYR A 152 -10.80 17.64 23.15
CA TYR A 152 -10.28 17.11 21.89
C TYR A 152 -11.35 17.06 20.78
N VAL A 153 -12.55 16.56 21.10
CA VAL A 153 -13.67 16.46 20.14
C VAL A 153 -14.11 17.85 19.66
N GLU A 154 -14.22 18.81 20.57
CA GLU A 154 -14.57 20.19 20.27
C GLU A 154 -13.51 20.87 19.39
N GLU A 155 -12.24 20.73 19.75
CA GLU A 155 -11.13 21.34 19.02
C GLU A 155 -11.00 20.75 17.60
N LYS A 156 -11.14 19.43 17.46
CA LYS A 156 -11.16 18.75 16.14
C LYS A 156 -12.31 19.26 15.26
N ASN A 157 -13.49 19.47 15.84
CA ASN A 157 -14.69 19.86 15.10
C ASN A 157 -14.83 21.38 14.92
N ARG A 158 -13.98 22.19 15.57
CA ARG A 158 -14.03 23.66 15.58
C ARG A 158 -14.08 24.28 14.18
N TYR A 159 -13.24 23.79 13.27
CA TYR A 159 -13.13 24.33 11.90
C TYR A 159 -13.85 23.49 10.85
N THR A 160 -14.57 22.44 11.26
CA THR A 160 -15.25 21.52 10.32
C THR A 160 -16.75 21.88 10.23
N PRO A 161 -17.26 22.23 9.03
CA PRO A 161 -18.68 22.46 8.80
C PRO A 161 -19.52 21.24 9.20
N VAL A 162 -20.70 21.47 9.81
CA VAL A 162 -21.55 20.41 10.40
C VAL A 162 -21.86 19.30 9.39
N GLU A 163 -22.12 19.66 8.14
CA GLU A 163 -22.45 18.76 7.04
C GLU A 163 -21.30 17.81 6.64
N LEU A 164 -20.05 18.18 6.92
CA LEU A 164 -18.85 17.44 6.58
C LEU A 164 -18.26 16.67 7.77
N ARG A 165 -18.86 16.79 8.96
CA ARG A 165 -18.38 16.10 10.17
C ARG A 165 -18.60 14.60 10.01
N LYS A 166 -17.51 13.85 10.10
CA LYS A 166 -17.56 12.39 10.18
C LYS A 166 -17.50 11.98 11.65
N PRO A 167 -18.49 11.23 12.16
CA PRO A 167 -18.45 10.73 13.52
C PRO A 167 -17.24 9.81 13.67
N THR A 168 -16.42 10.11 14.68
CA THR A 168 -15.28 9.29 15.08
C THR A 168 -15.63 8.49 16.34
N PRO A 169 -14.88 7.42 16.64
CA PRO A 169 -15.10 6.63 17.84
C PRO A 169 -15.09 7.45 19.14
N PHE A 170 -14.35 8.57 19.17
CA PHE A 170 -14.30 9.50 20.30
C PHE A 170 -15.57 10.36 20.43
N ASP A 171 -16.16 10.80 19.32
CA ASP A 171 -17.45 11.52 19.31
C ASP A 171 -18.57 10.61 19.85
N GLU A 172 -18.56 9.34 19.44
CA GLU A 172 -19.50 8.33 19.93
C GLU A 172 -19.30 8.03 21.41
N PHE A 173 -18.06 7.98 21.89
CA PHE A 173 -17.75 7.77 23.31
C PHE A 173 -18.31 8.90 24.18
N ILE A 174 -18.09 10.17 23.82
CA ILE A 174 -18.64 11.31 24.58
C ILE A 174 -20.17 11.28 24.58
N SER A 175 -20.78 11.03 23.43
CA SER A 175 -22.23 10.95 23.30
C SER A 175 -22.81 9.81 24.14
N GLU A 176 -22.17 8.64 24.15
CA GLU A 176 -22.59 7.48 24.94
C GLU A 176 -22.52 7.76 26.43
N ILE A 177 -21.40 8.31 26.91
CA ILE A 177 -21.22 8.59 28.34
C ILE A 177 -22.19 9.67 28.85
N LYS A 178 -22.48 10.70 28.05
CA LYS A 178 -23.38 11.79 28.44
C LYS A 178 -24.86 11.45 28.33
N LEU A 179 -25.26 10.66 27.33
CA LEU A 179 -26.68 10.49 26.96
C LEU A 179 -27.24 9.09 27.22
N ILE A 180 -26.40 8.05 27.31
CA ILE A 180 -26.85 6.66 27.33
C ILE A 180 -26.43 5.95 28.61
N ASN A 181 -25.13 5.84 28.86
CA ASN A 181 -24.60 5.09 29.98
C ASN A 181 -23.40 5.82 30.60
N PRO A 182 -23.52 6.35 31.83
CA PRO A 182 -22.44 7.09 32.48
C PRO A 182 -21.28 6.22 32.98
N ASN A 183 -21.29 4.91 32.73
CA ASN A 183 -20.17 4.02 33.08
C ASN A 183 -18.96 4.25 32.16
N ILE A 184 -17.99 5.01 32.68
CA ILE A 184 -16.76 5.40 31.98
C ILE A 184 -15.90 4.19 31.61
N GLU A 185 -15.73 3.22 32.52
CA GLU A 185 -14.91 2.04 32.29
C GLU A 185 -15.46 1.20 31.12
N HIS A 186 -16.78 0.96 31.10
CA HIS A 186 -17.44 0.26 30.00
C HIS A 186 -17.28 1.02 28.67
N GLY A 187 -17.45 2.35 28.68
CA GLY A 187 -17.26 3.18 27.49
C GLY A 187 -15.83 3.13 26.95
N LEU A 188 -14.82 3.14 27.83
CA LEU A 188 -13.41 3.04 27.47
C LEU A 188 -13.07 1.68 26.86
N TYR A 189 -13.58 0.57 27.42
CA TYR A 189 -13.41 -0.76 26.81
C TYR A 189 -14.05 -0.85 25.42
N ARG A 190 -15.25 -0.27 25.25
CA ARG A 190 -15.93 -0.23 23.95
C ARG A 190 -15.16 0.62 22.94
N LEU A 191 -14.57 1.74 23.36
CA LEU A 191 -13.69 2.58 22.54
C LEU A 191 -12.46 1.80 22.07
N SER A 192 -11.81 1.05 22.97
CA SER A 192 -10.69 0.15 22.65
C SER A 192 -11.08 -0.90 21.60
N ALA A 193 -12.26 -1.52 21.74
CA ALA A 193 -12.77 -2.54 20.83
C ALA A 193 -13.08 -1.99 19.42
N LYS A 194 -13.41 -0.70 19.29
CA LYS A 194 -13.66 -0.04 17.98
C LYS A 194 -12.35 0.21 17.21
N ILE A 195 -11.31 0.71 17.89
CA ILE A 195 -10.06 1.14 17.24
C ILE A 195 -9.10 -0.02 16.98
N LYS A 196 -9.12 -1.09 17.79
CA LYS A 196 -8.36 -2.34 17.57
C LYS A 196 -6.85 -2.15 17.32
N ASN A 197 -6.21 -1.26 18.07
CA ASN A 197 -4.76 -1.08 18.07
C ASN A 197 -4.16 -1.55 19.41
N ARG A 198 -3.03 -2.27 19.38
CA ARG A 198 -2.37 -2.80 20.59
C ARG A 198 -1.99 -1.71 21.58
N TYR A 199 -1.30 -0.66 21.11
CA TYR A 199 -0.85 0.45 21.95
C TYR A 199 -2.04 1.25 22.49
N PHE A 200 -3.08 1.43 21.67
CA PHE A 200 -4.31 2.07 22.11
C PHE A 200 -5.04 1.26 23.19
N ALA A 201 -5.10 -0.06 23.06
CA ALA A 201 -5.71 -0.91 24.09
C ALA A 201 -4.93 -0.87 25.40
N GLU A 202 -3.61 -0.79 25.35
CA GLU A 202 -2.76 -0.61 26.52
C GLU A 202 -2.94 0.77 27.16
N TRP A 203 -3.02 1.82 26.34
CA TRP A 203 -3.32 3.18 26.79
C TRP A 203 -4.69 3.27 27.47
N ILE A 204 -5.72 2.62 26.91
CA ILE A 204 -7.05 2.54 27.53
C ILE A 204 -7.00 1.81 28.88
N LYS A 205 -6.26 0.71 29.01
CA LYS A 205 -6.11 0.02 30.31
C LYS A 205 -5.46 0.92 31.35
N MET A 206 -4.44 1.68 30.95
CA MET A 206 -3.80 2.65 31.83
C MET A 206 -4.75 3.80 32.18
N LEU A 207 -5.59 4.27 31.25
CA LEU A 207 -6.63 5.27 31.54
C LEU A 207 -7.65 4.78 32.57
N ILE A 208 -8.09 3.53 32.47
CA ILE A 208 -8.99 2.93 33.46
C ILE A 208 -8.30 2.87 34.83
N LEU A 209 -7.00 2.57 34.88
CA LEU A 209 -6.24 2.60 36.12
C LEU A 209 -6.14 4.02 36.69
N CYS A 210 -5.90 5.02 35.84
CA CYS A 210 -5.85 6.44 36.22
C CYS A 210 -7.21 6.97 36.71
N TYR A 211 -8.31 6.39 36.22
CA TYR A 211 -9.65 6.71 36.70
C TYR A 211 -9.83 6.30 38.17
N HIS A 212 -9.25 5.17 38.59
CA HIS A 212 -9.27 4.70 39.98
C HIS A 212 -8.25 5.44 40.85
N ASP A 213 -7.05 5.74 40.31
CA ASP A 213 -6.03 6.53 41.00
C ASP A 213 -5.40 7.56 40.07
N ARG A 214 -5.77 8.83 40.28
CA ARG A 214 -5.36 9.98 39.45
C ARG A 214 -3.86 10.26 39.49
N ARG A 215 -3.13 9.74 40.49
CA ARG A 215 -1.67 9.92 40.60
C ARG A 215 -0.92 9.21 39.47
N LEU A 216 -1.54 8.19 38.87
CA LEU A 216 -0.97 7.39 37.78
C LEU A 216 -1.06 8.09 36.42
N LYS A 217 -1.63 9.31 36.32
CA LYS A 217 -1.79 10.03 35.04
C LYS A 217 -0.50 10.15 34.22
N PHE A 218 0.66 10.22 34.88
CA PHE A 218 1.95 10.28 34.20
C PHE A 218 2.40 8.94 33.58
N ALA A 219 1.79 7.82 33.96
CA ALA A 219 2.02 6.50 33.36
C ALA A 219 1.45 6.37 31.93
N LEU A 220 0.62 7.31 31.49
CA LEU A 220 0.11 7.37 30.12
C LEU A 220 1.20 7.79 29.10
N PHE A 221 2.13 8.66 29.50
CA PHE A 221 3.20 9.15 28.63
C PHE A 221 4.16 8.05 28.15
N PRO A 222 4.63 7.12 29.00
CA PRO A 222 5.41 5.95 28.55
C PRO A 222 4.72 5.12 27.47
N VAL A 223 3.40 4.92 27.55
CA VAL A 223 2.66 4.14 26.54
C VAL A 223 2.66 4.85 25.19
N ILE A 224 2.41 6.17 25.18
CA ILE A 224 2.48 6.98 23.96
C ILE A 224 3.90 6.98 23.39
N LYS A 225 4.91 7.13 24.25
CA LYS A 225 6.31 7.06 23.86
C LYS A 225 6.64 5.73 23.20
N SER A 226 6.18 4.60 23.75
CA SER A 226 6.40 3.28 23.14
C SER A 226 5.79 3.13 21.74
N MET A 227 4.62 3.76 21.50
CA MET A 227 4.00 3.79 20.18
C MET A 227 4.77 4.71 19.23
N ASN A 228 5.24 5.87 19.72
CA ASN A 228 6.05 6.79 18.93
C ASN A 228 7.41 6.18 18.56
N ASP A 229 8.06 5.47 19.48
CA ASP A 229 9.31 4.74 19.21
C ASP A 229 9.08 3.66 18.13
N ALA A 230 8.00 2.89 18.23
CA ALA A 230 7.62 1.91 17.21
C ALA A 230 7.32 2.57 15.84
N LYS A 231 6.64 3.74 15.85
CA LYS A 231 6.40 4.55 14.65
C LYS A 231 7.70 5.06 14.05
N ALA A 232 8.62 5.58 14.86
CA ALA A 232 9.90 6.12 14.41
C ALA A 232 10.76 5.02 13.78
N MET A 233 10.85 3.84 14.41
CA MET A 233 11.52 2.68 13.83
C MET A 233 10.89 2.27 12.49
N GLN A 234 9.57 2.31 12.39
CA GLN A 234 8.86 2.00 11.15
C GLN A 234 9.18 3.03 10.05
N ILE A 235 9.14 4.34 10.36
CA ILE A 235 9.48 5.43 9.44
C ILE A 235 10.92 5.30 8.98
N GLU A 236 11.85 5.03 9.90
CA GLU A 236 13.26 4.84 9.57
C GLU A 236 13.44 3.67 8.61
N SER A 237 12.87 2.51 8.92
CA SER A 237 12.90 1.31 8.06
C SER A 237 12.35 1.61 6.66
N ASP A 238 11.24 2.35 6.59
CA ASP A 238 10.61 2.70 5.33
C ASP A 238 11.41 3.75 4.54
N SER A 239 12.08 4.69 5.22
CA SER A 239 13.00 5.64 4.61
C SER A 239 14.19 4.92 3.99
N MET A 240 14.72 3.89 4.67
CA MET A 240 15.78 3.03 4.16
C MET A 240 15.29 2.24 2.95
N MET A 241 14.09 1.67 3.00
CA MET A 241 13.47 1.01 1.84
C MET A 241 13.34 1.96 0.66
N GLY A 242 12.86 3.19 0.88
CA GLY A 242 12.74 4.21 -0.18
C GLY A 242 14.08 4.55 -0.82
N ARG A 243 15.15 4.67 -0.02
CA ARG A 243 16.51 4.88 -0.52
C ARG A 243 16.98 3.71 -1.38
N VAL A 244 16.88 2.48 -0.88
CA VAL A 244 17.25 1.26 -1.62
C VAL A 244 16.51 1.15 -2.95
N TRP A 245 15.21 1.45 -2.97
CA TRP A 245 14.41 1.42 -4.19
C TRP A 245 14.81 2.49 -5.19
N ARG A 246 15.07 3.71 -4.73
CA ARG A 246 15.53 4.80 -5.60
C ARG A 246 16.87 4.45 -6.22
N ASP A 247 17.82 3.96 -5.43
CA ASP A 247 19.16 3.63 -5.90
C ASP A 247 19.09 2.44 -6.88
N TYR A 248 18.27 1.43 -6.57
CA TYR A 248 17.98 0.31 -7.48
C TYR A 248 17.37 0.76 -8.82
N LEU A 249 16.34 1.63 -8.78
CA LEU A 249 15.71 2.16 -10.00
C LEU A 249 16.68 2.99 -10.84
N MET A 250 17.59 3.73 -10.19
CA MET A 250 18.64 4.48 -10.88
C MET A 250 19.61 3.53 -11.59
N THR A 251 20.07 2.46 -10.93
CA THR A 251 20.95 1.45 -11.54
C THR A 251 20.27 0.73 -12.70
N VAL A 252 19.02 0.29 -12.54
CA VAL A 252 18.27 -0.36 -13.61
C VAL A 252 18.00 0.60 -14.77
N GLY A 253 17.68 1.86 -14.49
CA GLY A 253 17.50 2.90 -15.49
C GLY A 253 18.76 3.13 -16.32
N MET A 254 19.93 3.21 -15.65
CA MET A 254 21.23 3.29 -16.33
C MET A 254 21.54 2.05 -17.16
N MET A 255 21.23 0.86 -16.63
CA MET A 255 21.44 -0.39 -17.35
C MET A 255 20.69 -0.39 -18.69
N PHE A 256 19.44 0.08 -18.72
CA PHE A 256 18.64 0.16 -19.94
C PHE A 256 18.97 1.36 -20.84
N SER A 257 19.53 2.46 -20.30
CA SER A 257 19.88 3.65 -21.09
C SER A 257 21.02 3.39 -22.08
N ILE A 258 21.84 2.37 -21.83
CA ILE A 258 22.93 1.94 -22.73
C ILE A 258 22.40 1.55 -24.12
N ILE A 259 21.21 0.94 -24.20
CA ILE A 259 20.63 0.46 -25.47
C ILE A 259 20.26 1.62 -26.40
N PRO A 260 19.51 2.66 -25.95
CA PRO A 260 19.33 3.89 -26.73
C PRO A 260 20.63 4.60 -27.08
N LEU A 261 21.59 4.68 -26.14
CA LEU A 261 22.88 5.31 -26.41
C LEU A 261 23.64 4.59 -27.54
N MET A 262 23.62 3.27 -27.56
CA MET A 262 24.20 2.47 -28.64
C MET A 262 23.52 2.76 -29.97
N ARG A 263 22.18 2.95 -29.99
CA ARG A 263 21.45 3.36 -31.21
C ARG A 263 21.91 4.71 -31.76
N PHE A 264 22.19 5.68 -30.90
CA PHE A 264 22.67 7.02 -31.32
C PHE A 264 24.15 7.01 -31.70
N SER A 265 24.97 6.26 -30.99
CA SER A 265 26.42 6.22 -31.23
C SER A 265 26.78 5.37 -32.45
N ASN A 266 26.17 4.19 -32.58
CA ASN A 266 26.56 3.19 -33.57
C ASN A 266 25.36 2.32 -33.99
N ALA A 267 24.71 2.72 -35.08
CA ALA A 267 23.50 2.05 -35.58
C ALA A 267 23.72 0.58 -35.99
N GLU A 268 24.92 0.22 -36.47
CA GLU A 268 25.24 -1.17 -36.86
C GLU A 268 25.28 -2.11 -35.67
N TRP A 269 25.91 -1.69 -34.57
CA TRP A 269 25.98 -2.46 -33.34
C TRP A 269 24.59 -2.67 -32.73
N PHE A 270 23.75 -1.64 -32.79
CA PHE A 270 22.35 -1.74 -32.38
C PHE A 270 21.56 -2.72 -33.27
N ALA A 271 21.78 -2.70 -34.59
CA ALA A 271 21.13 -3.62 -35.52
C ALA A 271 21.56 -5.07 -35.31
N ILE A 272 22.83 -5.33 -35.00
CA ILE A 272 23.34 -6.66 -34.64
C ILE A 272 22.69 -7.12 -33.32
N LEU A 273 22.64 -6.25 -32.30
CA LEU A 273 22.09 -6.59 -30.98
C LEU A 273 20.59 -6.87 -31.02
N THR A 274 19.81 -6.09 -31.77
CA THR A 274 18.34 -6.22 -31.84
C THR A 274 17.85 -7.11 -32.97
N GLY A 275 18.69 -7.35 -33.99
CA GLY A 275 18.38 -8.17 -35.16
C GLY A 275 18.73 -9.64 -34.97
N THR A 276 19.90 -9.94 -34.39
CA THR A 276 20.37 -11.32 -34.21
C THR A 276 19.62 -12.06 -33.11
N THR A 277 19.51 -13.37 -33.23
CA THR A 277 18.90 -14.25 -32.22
C THR A 277 19.66 -14.20 -30.90
N LEU A 278 20.99 -14.15 -30.97
CA LEU A 278 21.87 -14.11 -29.80
C LEU A 278 21.76 -12.78 -29.04
N GLY A 279 21.71 -11.65 -29.75
CA GLY A 279 21.51 -10.33 -29.13
C GLY A 279 20.13 -10.18 -28.48
N LYS A 280 19.07 -10.70 -29.11
CA LYS A 280 17.72 -10.76 -28.51
C LYS A 280 17.72 -11.58 -27.21
N LEU A 281 18.41 -12.73 -27.20
CA LEU A 281 18.50 -13.57 -26.01
C LEU A 281 19.19 -12.83 -24.85
N LEU A 282 20.27 -12.10 -25.13
CA LEU A 282 20.96 -11.28 -24.12
C LEU A 282 20.03 -10.21 -23.51
N ILE A 283 19.23 -9.52 -24.33
CA ILE A 283 18.24 -8.53 -23.87
C ILE A 283 17.17 -9.19 -22.99
N VAL A 284 16.70 -10.38 -23.37
CA VAL A 284 15.72 -11.13 -22.57
C VAL A 284 16.32 -11.53 -21.21
N VAL A 285 17.56 -12.02 -21.18
CA VAL A 285 18.26 -12.36 -19.93
C VAL A 285 18.42 -11.13 -19.04
N MET A 286 18.77 -9.98 -19.60
CA MET A 286 18.87 -8.71 -18.89
C MET A 286 17.53 -8.28 -18.27
N LEU A 287 16.43 -8.37 -19.03
CA LEU A 287 15.07 -8.06 -18.54
C LEU A 287 14.64 -9.00 -17.42
N VAL A 288 14.85 -10.31 -17.59
CA VAL A 288 14.54 -11.33 -16.58
C VAL A 288 15.36 -11.11 -15.32
N THR A 289 16.65 -10.78 -15.47
CA THR A 289 17.53 -10.49 -14.33
C THR A 289 17.05 -9.26 -13.56
N ALA A 290 16.71 -8.17 -14.26
CA ALA A 290 16.13 -6.97 -13.63
C ALA A 290 14.78 -7.25 -12.93
N LEU A 291 13.97 -8.15 -13.48
CA LEU A 291 12.73 -8.55 -12.82
C LEU A 291 13.02 -9.37 -11.55
N ALA A 292 13.92 -10.34 -11.64
CA ALA A 292 14.29 -11.21 -10.53
C ALA A 292 14.92 -10.43 -9.37
N THR A 293 15.83 -9.49 -9.67
CA THR A 293 16.46 -8.62 -8.67
C THR A 293 15.44 -7.66 -8.06
N SER A 294 14.46 -7.16 -8.80
CA SER A 294 13.37 -6.34 -8.24
C SER A 294 12.52 -7.13 -7.22
N PHE A 295 12.21 -8.39 -7.52
CA PHE A 295 11.53 -9.27 -6.56
C PHE A 295 12.39 -9.58 -5.33
N PHE A 296 13.70 -9.74 -5.52
CA PHE A 296 14.64 -9.97 -4.42
C PHE A 296 14.74 -8.75 -3.51
N VAL A 297 14.95 -7.56 -4.08
CA VAL A 297 14.95 -6.28 -3.36
C VAL A 297 13.66 -6.12 -2.59
N MET A 298 12.50 -6.36 -3.21
CA MET A 298 11.23 -6.33 -2.51
C MET A 298 11.16 -7.29 -1.32
N LYS A 299 11.64 -8.52 -1.50
CA LYS A 299 11.60 -9.53 -0.44
C LYS A 299 12.50 -9.12 0.72
N MET A 300 13.65 -8.54 0.44
CA MET A 300 14.63 -8.10 1.44
C MET A 300 14.21 -6.80 2.14
N THR A 301 13.51 -5.90 1.45
CA THR A 301 13.07 -4.62 2.02
C THR A 301 11.71 -4.70 2.71
N ARG A 302 11.06 -5.87 2.80
CA ARG A 302 9.85 -5.97 3.61
C ARG A 302 10.21 -5.63 5.06
N PRO A 303 9.50 -4.71 5.72
CA PRO A 303 9.74 -4.44 7.13
C PRO A 303 9.64 -5.78 7.85
N ALA A 304 10.67 -6.11 8.61
CA ALA A 304 10.69 -7.27 9.47
C ALA A 304 9.59 -7.06 10.51
N ASN A 305 8.38 -7.49 10.17
CA ASN A 305 7.25 -7.53 11.09
C ASN A 305 7.55 -8.68 12.06
N ARG A 306 8.39 -8.39 13.06
CA ARG A 306 8.55 -9.17 14.28
C ARG A 306 7.71 -8.50 15.35
#